data_AF-A0A920H505-F1
#
_entry.id   AF-A0A920H505-F1
#
_cell.length_a   1.000
_cell.length_b   1.000
_cell.length_c   1.000
_cell.angle_alpha   90.00
_cell.angle_beta   90.00
_cell.angle_gamma   90.00
#
_symmetry.space_group_name_H-M   'P 1'
#
loop_
_entity.id
_entity.type
_entity.pdbx_description
1 polymer ?
#
loop_
_entity_poly.entity_id
_entity_poly.type
_entity_poly.pdbx_seq_one_letter_code
_entity_poly.pdbx_strand_id
1 'polypeptide(L)'
;MTEVNTHTYRQTKIIATIGPSTDSEDSIRGLIKAGVDVMRLNFSHSDKKNSHKRCKLARDISSQMKYHVGIMGDLQGPKIRIGKFKESSVMLENGKKFIIDSSHDIEAGDKDIVGTDYVELVKDITSKDSLLLDDGRIELKVKSIKGSQIVTEVVNGGLLYDCKGINKKGGVCQRRQ
;
A
#
# COMPACT_ATOMS: atom_id res chain seq x y z
N MET A 1 -51.40 12.28 20.69
CA MET A 1 -50.25 13.08 20.21
C MET A 1 -49.07 12.14 20.11
N THR A 2 -48.72 11.72 18.90
CA THR A 2 -47.54 10.90 18.62
C THR A 2 -46.37 11.86 18.45
N GLU A 3 -45.41 11.82 19.39
CA GLU A 3 -44.16 12.56 19.25
C GLU A 3 -43.41 12.05 18.02
N VAL A 4 -43.25 12.91 17.02
CA VAL A 4 -42.41 12.63 15.86
C VAL A 4 -40.97 12.72 16.34
N ASN A 5 -40.28 11.58 16.40
CA ASN A 5 -38.88 11.54 16.81
C ASN A 5 -38.02 12.30 15.79
N THR A 6 -37.61 13.53 16.13
CA THR A 6 -36.86 14.46 15.26
C THR A 6 -35.35 14.19 15.24
N HIS A 7 -34.88 13.08 15.80
CA HIS A 7 -33.47 12.73 15.71
C HIS A 7 -33.12 12.24 14.31
N THR A 8 -32.55 13.13 13.50
CA THR A 8 -31.88 12.78 12.25
C THR A 8 -30.65 11.95 12.58
N TYR A 9 -30.82 10.62 12.67
CA TYR A 9 -29.71 9.71 12.84
C TYR A 9 -28.81 9.76 11.61
N ARG A 10 -27.50 9.84 11.84
CA ARG A 10 -26.50 9.76 10.77
C ARG A 10 -26.61 8.39 10.08
N GLN A 11 -26.95 8.40 8.79
CA GLN A 11 -27.04 7.19 7.97
C GLN A 11 -25.66 6.76 7.44
N THR A 12 -24.86 7.70 6.93
CA THR A 12 -23.52 7.44 6.41
C THR A 12 -22.56 7.03 7.51
N LYS A 13 -21.93 5.85 7.39
CA LYS A 13 -21.01 5.29 8.40
C LYS A 13 -19.58 5.86 8.30
N ILE A 14 -18.88 5.95 9.43
CA ILE A 14 -17.51 6.49 9.54
C ILE A 14 -16.57 5.33 9.86
N ILE A 15 -15.55 5.20 9.02
CA ILE A 15 -14.45 4.26 9.21
C ILE A 15 -13.19 5.04 9.59
N ALA A 16 -12.60 4.75 10.75
CA ALA A 16 -11.35 5.38 11.18
C ALA A 16 -10.20 4.36 11.20
N THR A 17 -9.05 4.71 10.60
CA THR A 17 -7.86 3.84 10.65
C THR A 17 -7.16 4.05 11.99
N ILE A 18 -6.94 2.96 12.73
CA ILE A 18 -6.22 3.00 14.01
C ILE A 18 -4.77 2.55 13.82
N GLY A 19 -3.85 3.31 14.42
CA GLY A 19 -2.40 3.16 14.25
C GLY A 19 -1.62 3.52 15.52
N PRO A 20 -0.30 3.75 15.41
CA PRO A 20 0.54 4.17 16.54
C PRO A 20 0.07 5.45 17.22
N SER A 21 -0.50 6.39 16.46
CA SER A 21 -1.04 7.66 16.99
C SER A 21 -2.36 7.50 17.77
N THR A 22 -2.99 6.33 17.73
CA THR A 22 -4.31 6.08 18.33
C THR A 22 -4.29 4.78 19.16
N ASP A 23 -3.16 4.41 19.75
CA ASP A 23 -3.02 3.17 20.51
C ASP A 23 -3.41 3.29 21.99
N SER A 24 -3.65 4.52 22.47
CA SER A 24 -4.10 4.80 23.83
C SER A 24 -5.59 4.57 24.01
N GLU A 25 -5.97 4.19 25.23
CA GLU A 25 -7.37 4.03 25.63
C GLU A 25 -8.16 5.34 25.42
N ASP A 26 -7.60 6.48 25.80
CA ASP A 26 -8.24 7.79 25.65
C ASP A 26 -8.52 8.14 24.18
N SER A 27 -7.59 7.83 23.28
CA SER A 27 -7.77 8.04 21.85
C SER A 27 -8.94 7.22 21.31
N ILE A 28 -8.99 5.93 21.67
CA ILE A 28 -10.05 5.03 21.21
C ILE A 28 -11.40 5.45 21.81
N ARG A 29 -11.46 5.82 23.09
CA ARG A 29 -12.66 6.39 23.72
C ARG A 29 -13.11 7.66 23.00
N GLY A 30 -12.17 8.54 22.66
CA GLY A 30 -12.42 9.76 21.91
C GLY A 30 -13.06 9.47 20.54
N LEU A 31 -12.51 8.52 19.80
CA LEU A 31 -13.04 8.10 18.49
C LEU A 31 -14.47 7.54 18.60
N ILE A 32 -14.75 6.73 19.62
CA ILE A 32 -16.09 6.17 19.86
C ILE A 32 -17.07 7.28 20.21
N LYS A 33 -16.70 8.19 21.11
CA LYS A 33 -17.54 9.36 21.46
C LYS A 33 -17.80 10.27 20.26
N ALA A 34 -16.81 10.42 19.37
CA ALA A 34 -16.94 11.19 18.14
C ALA A 34 -17.84 10.52 17.09
N GLY A 35 -18.21 9.24 17.30
CA GLY A 35 -19.18 8.54 16.46
C GLY A 35 -18.58 7.66 15.37
N VAL A 36 -17.38 7.10 15.56
CA VAL A 36 -16.85 6.06 14.67
C VAL A 36 -17.73 4.80 14.69
N ASP A 37 -18.06 4.24 13.52
CA ASP A 37 -18.80 2.98 13.43
C ASP A 37 -17.87 1.78 13.23
N VAL A 38 -16.76 1.97 12.50
CA VAL A 38 -15.81 0.89 12.19
C VAL A 38 -14.38 1.37 12.40
N MET A 39 -13.59 0.57 13.13
CA MET A 39 -12.14 0.78 13.27
C MET A 39 -11.39 -0.11 12.28
N ARG A 40 -10.61 0.52 11.40
CA ARG A 40 -9.78 -0.15 10.40
C ARG A 40 -8.37 -0.40 10.94
N LEU A 41 -7.93 -1.65 10.89
CA LEU A 41 -6.56 -2.08 11.18
C LEU A 41 -5.83 -2.34 9.86
N ASN A 42 -4.86 -1.50 9.53
CA ASN A 42 -4.04 -1.68 8.34
C ASN A 42 -2.85 -2.59 8.64
N PHE A 43 -2.88 -3.82 8.09
CA PHE A 43 -1.83 -4.81 8.32
C PHE A 43 -0.52 -4.51 7.58
N SER A 44 -0.48 -3.55 6.65
CA SER A 44 0.76 -3.26 5.92
C SER A 44 1.86 -2.59 6.76
N HIS A 45 1.52 -2.09 7.95
CA HIS A 45 2.46 -1.38 8.83
C HIS A 45 2.47 -1.92 10.28
N SER A 46 1.62 -2.88 10.60
CA SER A 46 1.44 -3.37 11.97
C SER A 46 1.88 -4.82 12.12
N ASP A 47 2.77 -5.07 13.07
CA ASP A 47 3.06 -6.44 13.52
C ASP A 47 1.79 -7.08 14.13
N LYS A 48 1.62 -8.40 13.94
CA LYS A 48 0.46 -9.19 14.37
C LYS A 48 0.14 -8.97 15.85
N LYS A 49 1.18 -8.87 16.69
CA LYS A 49 1.04 -8.65 18.14
C LYS A 49 0.40 -7.29 18.45
N ASN A 50 0.76 -6.24 17.71
CA ASN A 50 0.20 -4.91 17.89
C ASN A 50 -1.24 -4.82 17.38
N SER A 51 -1.53 -5.47 16.25
CA SER A 51 -2.91 -5.57 15.73
C SER A 51 -3.84 -6.27 16.71
N HIS A 52 -3.39 -7.38 17.32
CA HIS A 52 -4.18 -8.09 18.32
C HIS A 52 -4.47 -7.23 19.56
N LYS A 53 -3.45 -6.55 20.10
CA LYS A 53 -3.61 -5.62 21.23
C LYS A 53 -4.64 -4.54 20.94
N ARG A 54 -4.56 -3.90 19.76
CA ARG A 54 -5.50 -2.86 19.33
C ARG A 54 -6.93 -3.40 19.16
N CYS A 55 -7.07 -4.57 18.54
CA CYS A 55 -8.38 -5.26 18.44
C CYS A 55 -9.01 -5.44 19.82
N LYS A 56 -8.24 -6.00 20.77
CA LYS A 56 -8.73 -6.29 22.12
C LYS A 56 -9.13 -5.00 22.83
N LEU A 57 -8.26 -4.00 22.84
CA LEU A 57 -8.53 -2.70 23.46
C LEU A 57 -9.79 -2.03 22.89
N ALA A 58 -9.94 -2.03 21.56
CA ALA A 58 -11.14 -1.49 20.92
C ALA A 58 -12.43 -2.24 21.31
N ARG A 59 -12.39 -3.58 21.41
CA ARG A 59 -13.53 -4.39 21.86
C ARG A 59 -13.88 -4.12 23.32
N ASP A 60 -12.88 -4.06 24.19
CA ASP A 60 -13.07 -3.85 25.62
C ASP A 60 -13.72 -2.48 25.88
N ILE A 61 -13.20 -1.42 25.25
CA ILE A 61 -13.74 -0.05 25.38
C ILE A 61 -15.15 0.06 24.78
N SER A 62 -15.37 -0.51 23.59
CA SER A 62 -16.69 -0.53 22.93
C SER A 62 -17.74 -1.18 23.83
N SER A 63 -17.39 -2.29 24.48
CA SER A 63 -18.28 -3.01 25.41
C SER A 63 -18.57 -2.19 26.68
N GLN A 64 -17.54 -1.58 27.27
CA GLN A 64 -17.69 -0.72 28.45
C GLN A 64 -18.57 0.50 28.17
N MET A 65 -18.44 1.11 26.99
CA MET A 65 -19.21 2.30 26.61
C MET A 65 -20.59 1.97 26.02
N LYS A 66 -20.91 0.69 25.82
CA LYS A 66 -22.17 0.21 25.22
C LYS A 66 -22.41 0.75 23.79
N TYR A 67 -21.34 0.90 23.01
CA TYR A 67 -21.42 1.20 21.58
C TYR A 67 -21.12 -0.06 20.77
N HIS A 68 -21.76 -0.18 19.60
CA HIS A 68 -21.45 -1.23 18.64
C HIS A 68 -20.47 -0.71 17.60
N VAL A 69 -19.20 -1.08 17.74
CA VAL A 69 -18.13 -0.70 16.80
C VAL A 69 -17.62 -1.94 16.05
N GLY A 70 -17.65 -1.86 14.72
CA GLY A 70 -17.06 -2.86 13.83
C GLY A 70 -15.54 -2.80 13.84
N ILE A 71 -14.90 -3.94 13.60
CA ILE A 71 -13.45 -4.00 13.39
C ILE A 71 -13.21 -4.56 11.99
N MET A 72 -12.46 -3.82 11.18
CA MET A 72 -12.12 -4.19 9.81
C MET A 72 -10.62 -4.42 9.70
N GLY A 73 -10.23 -5.65 9.36
CA GLY A 73 -8.86 -5.97 8.99
C GLY A 73 -8.62 -5.64 7.52
N ASP A 74 -7.65 -4.79 7.24
CA ASP A 74 -7.23 -4.46 5.89
C ASP A 74 -5.96 -5.24 5.54
N LEU A 75 -6.13 -6.21 4.66
CA LEU A 75 -5.05 -7.04 4.16
C LEU A 75 -4.17 -6.22 3.23
N GLN A 76 -2.86 -6.34 3.43
CA GLN A 76 -1.91 -5.85 2.45
C GLN A 76 -2.12 -6.66 1.16
N GLY A 77 -2.80 -6.05 0.17
CA GLY A 77 -2.86 -6.60 -1.18
C GLY A 77 -1.46 -6.83 -1.75
N PRO A 78 -1.34 -7.52 -2.91
CA PRO A 78 -0.04 -7.77 -3.53
C PRO A 78 0.63 -6.42 -3.87
N LYS A 79 1.54 -5.95 -3.02
CA LYS A 79 2.35 -4.77 -3.27
C LYS A 79 3.60 -5.22 -3.99
N ILE A 80 3.62 -5.06 -5.30
CA ILE A 80 4.81 -5.31 -6.11
C ILE A 80 5.83 -4.24 -5.79
N ARG A 81 7.05 -4.64 -5.45
CA ARG A 81 8.12 -3.70 -5.10
C ARG A 81 9.38 -3.98 -5.90
N ILE A 82 10.17 -2.93 -6.07
CA ILE A 82 11.57 -3.09 -6.44
C ILE A 82 12.37 -3.55 -5.22
N GLY A 83 13.51 -4.18 -5.49
CA GLY A 83 14.50 -4.52 -4.47
C GLY A 83 15.21 -3.31 -3.89
N LYS A 84 16.41 -3.55 -3.36
CA LYS A 84 17.32 -2.55 -2.82
C LYS A 84 18.46 -2.27 -3.78
N PHE A 85 19.01 -1.07 -3.64
CA PHE A 85 20.18 -0.61 -4.37
C PHE A 85 21.43 -0.73 -3.50
N LYS A 86 22.58 -0.96 -4.15
CA LYS A 86 23.89 -0.99 -3.47
C LYS A 86 24.19 0.31 -2.72
N GLU A 87 23.74 1.44 -3.27
CA GLU A 87 23.94 2.78 -2.71
C GLU A 87 22.67 3.34 -2.03
N SER A 88 21.71 2.48 -1.66
CA SER A 88 20.41 2.82 -1.03
C SER A 88 19.45 3.69 -1.86
N SER A 89 19.96 4.31 -2.93
CA SER A 89 19.19 5.07 -3.90
C SER A 89 19.96 5.19 -5.21
N VAL A 90 19.23 5.45 -6.29
CA VAL A 90 19.80 5.76 -7.61
C VAL A 90 19.04 6.88 -8.28
N MET A 91 19.75 7.73 -9.00
CA MET A 91 19.16 8.80 -9.80
C MET A 91 18.87 8.27 -11.21
N LEU A 92 17.59 8.24 -11.59
CA LEU A 92 17.17 7.90 -12.94
C LEU A 92 17.07 9.17 -13.78
N GLU A 93 17.78 9.19 -14.90
CA GLU A 93 17.75 10.29 -15.86
C GLU A 93 16.74 10.00 -16.99
N ASN A 94 16.03 11.04 -17.44
CA ASN A 94 15.09 10.94 -18.56
C ASN A 94 15.77 10.43 -19.83
N GLY A 95 15.11 9.53 -20.55
CA GLY A 95 15.59 8.91 -21.78
C GLY A 95 16.63 7.81 -21.58
N LYS A 96 17.10 7.55 -20.34
CA LYS A 96 17.99 6.43 -20.08
C LYS A 96 17.22 5.11 -20.07
N LYS A 97 17.95 4.04 -20.34
CA LYS A 97 17.47 2.68 -20.24
C LYS A 97 17.55 2.22 -18.78
N PHE A 98 16.49 1.57 -18.30
CA PHE A 98 16.46 0.96 -16.98
C PHE A 98 15.82 -0.43 -17.06
N ILE A 99 16.38 -1.41 -16.36
CA ILE A 99 15.96 -2.81 -16.44
C ILE A 99 15.37 -3.23 -15.10
N ILE A 100 14.18 -3.85 -15.14
CA ILE A 100 13.61 -4.53 -13.98
C ILE A 100 13.71 -6.04 -14.27
N ASP A 101 14.44 -6.77 -13.44
CA ASP A 101 14.69 -8.21 -13.65
C ASP A 101 14.27 -9.00 -12.41
N SER A 102 13.36 -9.94 -12.56
CA SER A 102 12.92 -10.80 -11.46
C SER A 102 13.94 -11.86 -11.05
N SER A 103 14.95 -12.12 -11.89
CA SER A 103 16.04 -13.07 -11.61
C SER A 103 17.29 -12.39 -11.06
N HIS A 104 17.33 -11.06 -11.03
CA HIS A 104 18.44 -10.30 -10.44
C HIS A 104 18.35 -10.29 -8.92
N ASP A 105 19.51 -10.24 -8.25
CA ASP A 105 19.57 -10.20 -6.80
C ASP A 105 18.83 -8.97 -6.26
N ILE A 106 17.92 -9.21 -5.31
CA ILE A 106 17.04 -8.20 -4.76
C ILE A 106 17.80 -7.16 -3.93
N GLU A 107 19.04 -7.43 -3.51
CA GLU A 107 19.87 -6.50 -2.74
C GLU A 107 20.96 -5.80 -3.58
N ALA A 108 21.09 -6.16 -4.86
CA ALA A 108 22.21 -5.73 -5.71
C ALA A 108 21.79 -4.81 -6.85
N GLY A 109 20.75 -3.99 -6.67
CA GLY A 109 20.32 -3.01 -7.66
C GLY A 109 21.35 -1.90 -7.90
N ASP A 110 21.36 -1.36 -9.12
CA ASP A 110 22.16 -0.21 -9.53
C ASP A 110 21.37 0.71 -10.48
N LYS A 111 22.06 1.65 -11.13
CA LYS A 111 21.46 2.66 -12.02
C LYS A 111 20.90 2.08 -13.32
N ASP A 112 21.30 0.87 -13.69
CA ASP A 112 20.96 0.23 -14.95
C ASP A 112 19.95 -0.92 -14.73
N ILE A 113 20.02 -1.62 -13.60
CA ILE A 113 19.17 -2.78 -13.27
C ILE A 113 18.71 -2.82 -11.81
N VAL A 114 17.47 -3.26 -11.57
CA VAL A 114 16.95 -3.56 -10.23
C VAL A 114 16.17 -4.86 -10.19
N GLY A 115 16.29 -5.58 -9.07
CA GLY A 115 15.50 -6.76 -8.76
C GLY A 115 14.02 -6.42 -8.46
N THR A 116 13.12 -7.38 -8.60
CA THR A 116 11.73 -7.27 -8.11
C THR A 116 11.31 -8.55 -7.40
N ASP A 117 10.49 -8.42 -6.36
CA ASP A 117 9.90 -9.54 -5.62
C ASP A 117 8.79 -10.27 -6.39
N TYR A 118 8.40 -9.75 -7.56
CA TYR A 118 7.30 -10.26 -8.35
C TYR A 118 7.76 -10.88 -9.67
N VAL A 119 8.03 -12.18 -9.63
CA VAL A 119 8.49 -12.98 -10.79
C VAL A 119 7.48 -12.98 -11.94
N GLU A 120 6.19 -12.88 -11.64
CA GLU A 120 5.14 -12.90 -12.65
C GLU A 120 4.88 -11.54 -13.29
N LEU A 121 5.60 -10.49 -12.90
CA LEU A 121 5.45 -9.15 -13.46
C LEU A 121 5.53 -9.17 -14.99
N VAL A 122 6.46 -9.96 -15.51
CA VAL A 122 6.71 -10.18 -16.94
C VAL A 122 5.46 -10.64 -17.70
N LYS A 123 4.57 -11.42 -17.05
CA LYS A 123 3.34 -11.95 -17.64
C LYS A 123 2.21 -10.91 -17.68
N ASP A 124 2.24 -9.93 -16.78
CA ASP A 124 1.18 -8.92 -16.61
C ASP A 124 1.39 -7.66 -17.45
N ILE A 125 2.57 -7.54 -18.08
CA ILE A 125 2.98 -6.36 -18.83
C ILE A 125 3.23 -6.68 -20.30
N THR A 126 3.10 -5.66 -21.13
CA THR A 126 3.36 -5.69 -22.56
C THR A 126 4.28 -4.52 -22.94
N SER A 127 4.88 -4.58 -24.13
CA SER A 127 5.75 -3.51 -24.65
C SER A 127 5.05 -2.16 -24.91
N LYS A 128 3.74 -2.07 -24.67
CA LYS A 128 2.97 -0.82 -24.75
C LYS A 128 2.69 -0.20 -23.39
N ASP A 129 2.99 -0.91 -22.31
CA ASP A 129 2.64 -0.47 -20.96
C ASP A 129 3.67 0.53 -20.40
N SER A 130 3.21 1.31 -19.42
CA SER A 130 4.06 2.19 -18.62
C SER A 130 3.98 1.78 -17.15
N LEU A 131 5.13 1.70 -16.51
CA LEU A 131 5.27 1.38 -15.10
C LEU A 131 5.51 2.67 -14.31
N LEU A 132 4.86 2.78 -13.17
CA LEU A 132 4.88 3.90 -12.26
C LEU A 132 5.58 3.45 -10.98
N LEU A 133 6.63 4.17 -10.61
CA LEU A 133 7.43 3.95 -9.41
C LEU A 133 7.24 5.12 -8.44
N ASP A 134 7.37 4.83 -7.14
CA ASP A 134 7.22 5.82 -6.04
C ASP A 134 5.93 6.64 -6.18
N ASP A 135 4.79 5.95 -6.18
CA ASP A 135 3.44 6.54 -6.33
C ASP A 135 3.26 7.41 -7.59
N GLY A 136 4.00 7.08 -8.65
CA GLY A 136 3.92 7.74 -9.96
C GLY A 136 4.84 8.94 -10.12
N ARG A 137 5.75 9.19 -9.18
CA ARG A 137 6.82 10.20 -9.36
C ARG A 137 7.74 9.83 -10.51
N ILE A 138 8.07 8.55 -10.64
CA ILE A 138 8.92 8.05 -11.71
C ILE A 138 8.06 7.25 -12.68
N GLU A 139 8.22 7.51 -13.98
CA GLU A 139 7.51 6.80 -15.05
C GLU A 139 8.52 6.12 -15.98
N LEU A 140 8.33 4.83 -16.18
CA LEU A 140 9.11 3.98 -17.06
C LEU A 140 8.22 3.44 -18.18
N LYS A 141 8.66 3.56 -19.43
CA LYS A 141 7.95 2.99 -20.58
C LYS A 141 8.59 1.67 -20.97
N VAL A 142 7.82 0.59 -21.01
CA VAL A 142 8.33 -0.71 -21.44
C VAL A 142 8.69 -0.66 -22.92
N LYS A 143 9.88 -1.14 -23.28
CA LYS A 143 10.35 -1.25 -24.67
C LYS A 143 10.30 -2.67 -25.17
N SER A 144 10.83 -3.59 -24.36
CA SER A 144 10.90 -5.01 -24.72
C SER A 144 10.98 -5.86 -23.46
N ILE A 145 10.53 -7.10 -23.57
CA ILE A 145 10.59 -8.09 -22.51
C ILE A 145 11.49 -9.23 -23.02
N LYS A 146 12.52 -9.58 -22.26
CA LYS A 146 13.51 -10.61 -22.61
C LYS A 146 13.64 -11.62 -21.47
N GLY A 147 12.88 -12.71 -21.52
CA GLY A 147 12.85 -13.67 -20.42
C GLY A 147 12.33 -13.01 -19.14
N SER A 148 13.15 -12.97 -18.09
CA SER A 148 12.85 -12.28 -16.82
C SER A 148 13.08 -10.76 -16.85
N GLN A 149 13.74 -10.25 -17.90
CA GLN A 149 14.17 -8.85 -17.98
C GLN A 149 13.16 -7.97 -18.68
N ILE A 150 12.73 -6.93 -17.99
CA ILE A 150 11.84 -5.90 -18.49
C ILE A 150 12.71 -4.69 -18.84
N VAL A 151 12.94 -4.49 -20.13
CA VAL A 151 13.71 -3.34 -20.61
C VAL A 151 12.77 -2.16 -20.74
N THR A 152 13.08 -1.10 -20.00
CA THR A 152 12.31 0.14 -19.98
C THR A 152 13.15 1.35 -20.39
N GLU A 153 12.47 2.41 -20.80
CA GLU A 153 13.03 3.75 -20.97
C GLU A 153 12.42 4.67 -19.92
N VAL A 154 13.26 5.45 -19.24
CA VAL A 154 12.82 6.43 -18.24
C VAL A 154 12.13 7.59 -18.96
N VAL A 155 10.83 7.76 -18.75
CA VAL A 155 10.06 8.90 -19.29
C VAL A 155 10.16 10.07 -18.33
N ASN A 156 9.92 9.80 -17.04
CA ASN A 156 10.09 10.76 -15.96
C ASN A 156 10.97 10.13 -14.88
N GLY A 157 12.15 10.69 -14.71
CA GLY A 157 13.19 10.24 -13.81
C GLY A 157 13.19 11.03 -12.51
N GLY A 158 14.13 10.69 -11.64
CA GLY A 158 14.22 11.22 -10.29
C GLY A 158 14.97 10.26 -9.38
N LEU A 159 15.00 10.61 -8.10
CA LEU A 159 15.66 9.80 -7.09
C LEU A 159 14.76 8.62 -6.70
N LEU A 160 15.25 7.41 -6.97
CA LEU A 160 14.58 6.16 -6.63
C LEU A 160 15.26 5.54 -5.41
N TYR A 161 14.48 5.20 -4.38
CA TYR A 161 14.95 4.55 -3.16
C TYR A 161 14.58 3.07 -3.14
N ASP A 162 15.09 2.35 -2.15
CA ASP A 162 14.79 0.94 -1.92
C ASP A 162 13.29 0.65 -1.67
N CYS A 163 12.85 -0.57 -2.00
CA CYS A 163 11.55 -1.12 -1.62
C CYS A 163 10.33 -0.29 -2.10
N LYS A 164 10.50 0.51 -3.16
CA LYS A 164 9.42 1.33 -3.74
C LYS A 164 8.43 0.49 -4.52
N GLY A 165 7.16 0.91 -4.49
CA GLY A 165 6.07 0.22 -5.16
C GLY A 165 6.12 0.39 -6.67
N ILE A 166 5.77 -0.67 -7.40
CA ILE A 166 5.57 -0.67 -8.85
C ILE A 166 4.06 -0.74 -9.13
N ASN A 167 3.56 0.16 -9.97
CA ASN A 167 2.20 0.15 -10.47
C ASN A 167 2.20 0.20 -12.01
N LYS A 168 1.16 -0.33 -12.66
CA LYS A 168 0.98 -0.19 -14.11
C LYS A 168 0.03 0.97 -14.40
N LYS A 169 0.39 1.83 -15.35
CA LYS A 169 -0.44 2.97 -15.77
C LYS A 169 -1.68 2.45 -16.50
N GLY A 170 -2.88 2.83 -16.03
CA GLY A 170 -4.15 2.45 -16.65
C GLY A 170 -4.67 1.04 -16.31
N GLY A 171 -4.08 0.35 -15.34
CA GLY A 171 -4.57 -0.96 -14.89
C GLY A 171 -3.94 -1.41 -13.58
N VAL A 172 -4.40 -2.54 -13.04
CA VAL A 172 -3.82 -3.14 -11.84
C VAL A 172 -2.88 -4.27 -12.27
N CYS A 173 -1.62 -4.25 -11.84
CA CYS A 173 -0.82 -5.47 -11.87
C CYS A 173 -1.40 -6.41 -10.82
N GLN A 174 -2.08 -7.47 -11.25
CA GLN A 174 -2.73 -8.41 -10.35
C GLN A 174 -1.86 -9.65 -10.24
N ARG A 175 -1.40 -9.94 -9.03
CA ARG A 175 -0.98 -11.30 -8.66
C ARG A 175 -2.17 -12.22 -8.81
N ARG A 176 -2.30 -12.87 -9.96
CA ARG A 176 -3.28 -13.94 -10.17
C ARG A 176 -2.80 -15.12 -9.33
N GLN A 177 -3.47 -15.36 -8.20
CA GLN A 177 -3.31 -16.59 -7.42
C GLN A 177 -3.85 -17.78 -8.21
#